data_AF-A0A1H8YNK7-F1
#
_entry.id   AF-A0A1H8YNK7-F1
#
_cell.length_a   1.000
_cell.length_b   1.000
_cell.length_c   1.000
_cell.angle_alpha   90.00
_cell.angle_beta   90.00
_cell.angle_gamma   90.00
#
_symmetry.space_group_name_H-M   'P 1'
#
loop_
_entity.id
_entity.type
_entity.pdbx_description
1 polymer ?
#
loop_
_entity_poly.entity_id
_entity_poly.type
_entity_poly.pdbx_seq_one_letter_code
_entity_poly.pdbx_strand_id
1 'polypeptide(L)'
;MTEEIVRIAVVFHPHPSDAKKWESTVICEQGPLSALAARSVENARAAAAAEVRDMKRYAQGRPVKVWTIERADMPKLDRASLRELFVTLENTKPDA
;
A
#
# COMPACT_ATOMS: atom_id res chain seq x y z
N MET A 1 -7.76 -24.65 11.12
CA MET A 1 -8.03 -23.22 11.38
C MET A 1 -7.19 -22.46 10.38
N THR A 2 -7.80 -21.80 9.40
CA THR A 2 -7.08 -20.88 8.52
C THR A 2 -6.72 -19.67 9.36
N GLU A 3 -5.43 -19.46 9.63
CA GLU A 3 -4.96 -18.22 10.26
C GLU A 3 -5.45 -17.03 9.43
N GLU A 4 -6.14 -16.11 10.07
CA GLU A 4 -6.59 -14.87 9.43
C GLU A 4 -5.37 -13.95 9.26
N ILE A 5 -4.73 -14.03 8.09
CA ILE A 5 -3.60 -13.17 7.72
C ILE A 5 -4.14 -11.77 7.39
N VAL A 6 -3.54 -10.73 7.98
CA VAL A 6 -3.82 -9.33 7.61
C VAL A 6 -2.98 -8.95 6.40
N ARG A 7 -3.63 -8.49 5.33
CA ARG A 7 -2.99 -8.16 4.04
C ARG A 7 -2.89 -6.65 3.85
N ILE A 8 -1.69 -6.18 3.50
CA ILE A 8 -1.39 -4.76 3.30
C ILE A 8 -0.66 -4.55 1.97
N ALA A 9 -1.16 -3.68 1.10
CA ALA A 9 -0.43 -3.26 -0.09
C ALA A 9 -0.01 -1.80 0.03
N VAL A 10 1.23 -1.51 -0.36
CA VAL A 10 1.80 -0.17 -0.44
C VAL A 10 2.10 0.12 -1.91
N VAL A 11 1.49 1.16 -2.45
CA VAL A 11 1.67 1.57 -3.85
C VAL A 11 2.32 2.94 -3.88
N PHE A 12 3.46 3.05 -4.55
CA PHE A 12 4.14 4.31 -4.84
C PHE A 12 3.90 4.70 -6.29
N HIS A 13 3.44 5.92 -6.51
CA HIS A 13 3.25 6.47 -7.86
C HIS A 13 3.59 7.96 -7.89
N PRO A 14 3.90 8.52 -9.07
CA PRO A 14 4.07 9.96 -9.21
C PRO A 14 2.78 10.69 -8.85
N HIS A 15 2.93 11.82 -8.14
CA HIS A 15 1.81 12.71 -7.86
C HIS A 15 1.63 13.66 -9.06
N PRO A 16 0.40 13.94 -9.53
CA PRO A 16 0.15 14.82 -10.69
C PRO A 16 0.52 16.30 -10.47
N SER A 17 1.12 16.63 -9.33
CA SER A 17 1.54 17.99 -8.98
C SER A 17 3.04 17.98 -8.80
N ASP A 18 3.72 18.81 -9.57
CA ASP A 18 5.17 19.04 -9.50
C ASP A 18 5.66 19.41 -8.09
N ALA A 19 4.80 20.06 -7.29
CA ALA A 19 5.12 20.44 -5.91
C ALA A 19 5.21 19.24 -4.95
N LYS A 20 4.55 18.12 -5.27
CA LYS A 20 4.53 16.92 -4.45
C LYS A 20 5.30 15.76 -5.05
N LYS A 21 5.46 15.65 -6.38
CA LYS A 21 6.28 14.64 -7.09
C LYS A 21 5.90 13.17 -6.89
N TRP A 22 5.71 12.69 -5.66
CA TRP A 22 5.37 11.31 -5.32
C TRP A 22 4.20 11.22 -4.36
N GLU A 23 3.48 10.11 -4.40
CA GLU A 23 2.43 9.74 -3.45
C GLU A 23 2.56 8.26 -3.10
N SER A 24 2.37 7.94 -1.82
CA SER A 24 2.25 6.58 -1.34
C SER A 24 0.81 6.31 -0.92
N THR A 25 0.29 5.16 -1.35
CA THR A 25 -1.05 4.71 -0.97
C THR A 25 -0.95 3.37 -0.26
N VAL A 26 -1.45 3.30 0.97
CA VAL A 26 -1.51 2.08 1.80
C VAL A 26 -2.94 1.57 1.82
N ILE A 27 -3.11 0.28 1.52
CA ILE A 27 -4.40 -0.41 1.39
C ILE A 27 -4.41 -1.63 2.30
N CYS A 28 -5.49 -1.82 3.05
CA CYS A 28 -5.74 -2.99 3.89
C CYS A 28 -7.12 -3.60 3.57
N GLU A 29 -7.28 -4.93 3.72
CA GLU A 29 -8.55 -5.65 3.59
C GLU A 29 -9.67 -5.05 4.45
N GLN A 30 -9.31 -4.56 5.64
CA GLN A 30 -10.22 -4.09 6.69
C GLN A 30 -10.46 -2.56 6.63
N GLY A 31 -9.83 -1.84 5.68
CA GLY A 31 -9.81 -0.37 5.54
C GLY A 31 -8.87 0.32 6.54
N PRO A 32 -8.63 1.66 6.49
CA PRO A 32 -8.84 2.65 5.43
C PRO A 32 -7.67 2.72 4.42
N LEU A 33 -7.89 3.50 3.36
CA LEU A 33 -6.93 3.79 2.30
C LEU A 33 -6.20 5.08 2.67
N SER A 34 -4.94 4.99 3.11
CA SER A 34 -4.14 6.16 3.47
C SER A 34 -3.31 6.57 2.27
N ALA A 35 -3.59 7.73 1.69
CA ALA A 35 -2.83 8.29 0.58
C ALA A 35 -2.03 9.50 1.09
N LEU A 36 -0.71 9.36 1.15
CA LEU A 36 0.21 10.37 1.64
C LEU A 36 1.10 10.85 0.50
N ALA A 37 0.83 12.07 0.05
CA ALA A 37 1.64 12.74 -0.95
C ALA A 37 2.92 13.31 -0.33
N ALA A 38 4.07 13.09 -0.95
CA ALA A 38 5.37 13.47 -0.40
C ALA A 38 6.37 13.87 -1.49
N ARG A 39 7.14 14.94 -1.25
CA ARG A 39 8.08 15.59 -2.19
C ARG A 39 9.15 14.70 -2.83
N SER A 40 9.39 13.52 -2.27
CA SER A 40 10.33 12.51 -2.77
C SER A 40 9.79 11.11 -2.50
N VAL A 41 10.26 10.14 -3.29
CA VAL A 41 9.94 8.71 -3.08
C VAL A 41 10.38 8.22 -1.70
N GLU A 42 11.50 8.72 -1.17
CA GLU A 42 12.00 8.38 0.17
C GLU A 42 11.04 8.84 1.28
N ASN A 43 10.50 10.05 1.16
CA ASN A 43 9.52 10.56 2.12
C ASN A 43 8.19 9.82 1.99
N ALA A 44 7.78 9.46 0.77
CA ALA A 44 6.60 8.62 0.53
C ALA A 44 6.77 7.24 1.19
N ARG A 45 7.96 6.64 1.08
CA ARG A 45 8.34 5.36 1.71
C ARG A 45 8.33 5.45 3.23
N ALA A 46 8.90 6.51 3.80
CA ALA A 46 8.91 6.72 5.25
C ALA A 46 7.48 6.86 5.81
N ALA A 47 6.63 7.62 5.12
CA ALA A 47 5.23 7.78 5.47
C ALA A 47 4.46 6.44 5.42
N ALA A 48 4.62 5.69 4.32
CA ALA A 48 3.99 4.37 4.20
C ALA A 48 4.50 3.38 5.25
N ALA A 49 5.78 3.43 5.62
CA ALA A 49 6.35 2.58 6.65
C ALA A 49 5.76 2.86 8.05
N ALA A 50 5.40 4.11 8.35
CA ALA A 50 4.69 4.46 9.58
C ALA A 50 3.28 3.86 9.59
N GLU A 51 2.52 4.01 8.50
CA GLU A 51 1.18 3.44 8.36
C GLU A 51 1.17 1.91 8.46
N VAL A 52 2.12 1.24 7.80
CA VAL A 52 2.28 -0.23 7.88
C VAL A 52 2.58 -0.66 9.32
N ARG A 53 3.38 0.11 10.07
CA ARG A 53 3.68 -0.19 11.47
C ARG A 53 2.43 -0.11 12.35
N ASP A 54 1.61 0.90 12.15
CA ASP A 54 0.36 1.05 12.91
C ASP A 54 -0.66 -0.04 12.55
N MET A 55 -0.71 -0.44 11.28
CA MET A 55 -1.51 -1.59 10.85
C MET A 55 -1.01 -2.92 11.44
N LYS A 56 0.30 -3.12 11.55
CA LYS A 56 0.88 -4.29 12.24
C LYS A 56 0.52 -4.32 13.72
N ARG A 57 0.42 -3.15 14.38
CA ARG A 57 -0.06 -3.06 15.77
C ARG A 57 -1.55 -3.40 15.86
N TYR A 58 -2.37 -2.91 14.93
CA TYR A 58 -3.79 -3.25 14.82
C TYR A 58 -4.03 -4.75 14.54
N ALA A 59 -3.10 -5.40 13.83
CA ALA A 59 -3.16 -6.84 13.60
C ALA A 59 -3.05 -7.68 14.90
N GLN A 60 -2.70 -7.09 16.05
CA GLN A 60 -2.67 -7.74 17.37
C GLN A 60 -1.89 -9.08 17.40
N GLY A 61 -0.81 -9.19 16.63
CA GLY A 61 -0.01 -10.41 16.55
C GLY A 61 -0.48 -11.44 15.53
N ARG A 62 -1.55 -11.16 14.77
CA ARG A 62 -1.90 -11.94 13.58
C ARG A 62 -0.78 -11.84 12.54
N PRO A 63 -0.51 -12.91 11.76
CA PRO A 63 0.42 -12.85 10.65
C PRO A 63 0.04 -11.72 9.67
N VAL A 64 1.03 -10.94 9.24
CA VAL A 64 0.83 -9.82 8.31
C VAL A 64 1.61 -10.07 7.03
N LYS A 65 0.94 -9.99 5.89
CA LYS A 65 1.57 -10.00 4.56
C LYS A 65 1.57 -8.60 3.97
N VAL A 66 2.75 -8.12 3.57
CA VAL A 66 2.92 -6.78 2.99
C VAL A 66 3.44 -6.91 1.56
N TRP A 67 2.76 -6.27 0.61
CA TRP A 67 3.26 -6.07 -0.75
C TRP A 67 3.70 -4.62 -0.93
N THR A 68 4.84 -4.42 -1.60
CA THR A 68 5.32 -3.09 -1.99
C THR A 68 5.37 -3.02 -3.50
N ILE A 69 4.74 -2.00 -4.08
CA ILE A 69 4.59 -1.83 -5.52
C ILE A 69 5.06 -0.43 -5.89
N GLU A 70 6.00 -0.35 -6.80
CA GLU A 70 6.49 0.90 -7.36
C GLU A 70 6.02 1.03 -8.81
N ARG A 71 5.27 2.10 -9.07
CA ARG A 71 4.62 2.39 -10.35
C ARG A 71 5.04 3.77 -10.81
N ALA A 72 6.33 3.91 -11.12
CA ALA A 72 6.96 5.18 -11.50
C ALA A 72 6.45 5.73 -12.84
N ASP A 73 5.85 4.87 -13.65
CA ASP A 73 5.41 5.08 -15.03
C ASP A 73 3.89 5.27 -15.18
N MET A 74 3.12 5.10 -14.10
CA MET A 74 1.66 5.20 -14.15
C MET A 74 1.10 6.39 -13.37
N PRO A 75 0.03 7.03 -13.87
CA PRO A 75 -0.63 8.10 -13.14
C PRO A 75 -1.23 7.58 -11.83
N LYS A 76 -1.63 8.51 -10.96
CA LYS A 76 -2.38 8.20 -9.74
C LYS A 76 -3.55 7.28 -10.07
N LEU A 77 -3.57 6.12 -9.43
CA LEU A 77 -4.69 5.18 -9.52
C LEU A 77 -5.86 5.71 -8.71
N ASP A 78 -7.07 5.60 -9.25
CA ASP A 78 -8.27 5.84 -8.49
C ASP A 78 -8.50 4.72 -7.46
N ARG A 79 -9.47 4.94 -6.56
CA ARG A 79 -9.78 3.99 -5.49
C ARG A 79 -10.23 2.62 -6.01
N ALA A 80 -10.92 2.55 -7.16
CA ALA A 80 -11.37 1.30 -7.75
C ALA A 80 -10.17 0.53 -8.34
N SER A 81 -9.29 1.19 -9.08
CA SER A 81 -8.07 0.55 -9.62
C SER A 81 -7.14 0.06 -8.51
N LEU A 82 -7.01 0.81 -7.42
CA LEU A 82 -6.24 0.40 -6.24
C LEU A 82 -6.84 -0.84 -5.57
N ARG A 83 -8.18 -0.92 -5.50
CA ARG A 83 -8.89 -2.09 -4.97
C ARG A 83 -8.72 -3.31 -5.87
N GLU A 84 -8.80 -3.14 -7.18
CA GLU A 84 -8.59 -4.22 -8.16
C GLU A 84 -7.15 -4.75 -8.13
N LEU A 85 -6.17 -3.84 -8.03
CA LEU A 85 -4.77 -4.20 -7.84
C LEU A 85 -4.60 -5.03 -6.55
N PHE A 86 -5.22 -4.60 -5.45
CA PHE A 86 -5.18 -5.33 -4.19
C PHE A 86 -5.73 -6.74 -4.34
N VAL A 87 -6.92 -6.90 -4.92
CA VAL A 87 -7.53 -8.22 -5.19
C VAL A 87 -6.63 -9.09 -6.07
N THR A 88 -5.98 -8.50 -7.08
CA THR A 88 -5.04 -9.22 -7.94
C THR A 88 -3.83 -9.75 -7.15
N LEU A 89 -3.29 -8.95 -6.22
CA LEU A 89 -2.19 -9.36 -5.33
C LEU A 89 -2.59 -10.48 -4.38
N GLU A 90 -3.86 -10.52 -3.95
CA GLU A 90 -4.38 -11.59 -3.12
C GLU A 90 -4.48 -12.92 -3.87
N ASN A 91 -4.85 -12.85 -5.16
CA ASN A 91 -5.00 -14.01 -6.02
C ASN A 91 -3.69 -14.48 -6.64
N THR A 92 -2.65 -13.64 -6.65
CA THR A 92 -1.30 -14.08 -7.00
C THR A 92 -0.70 -14.81 -5.82
N LYS A 93 -0.62 -16.14 -5.94
CA LYS A 93 0.23 -16.95 -5.06
C LYS A 93 1.62 -16.30 -5.04
N PRO A 94 2.24 -16.12 -3.86
CA PRO A 94 3.67 -15.86 -3.86
C PRO A 94 4.33 -17.05 -4.57
N ASP A 95 5.23 -16.79 -5.52
CA ASP A 95 6.17 -17.82 -5.96
C ASP A 95 6.76 -18.50 -4.71
N ALA A 96 6.79 -19.83 -4.78
CA ALA A 96 7.09 -20.75 -3.71
C ALA A 96 8.46 -20.52 -3.05
#